data_AF-A0AA44W9K3-F1
#
_entry.id   AF-A0AA44W9K3-F1
#
_cell.length_a   1.000
_cell.length_b   1.000
_cell.length_c   1.000
_cell.angle_alpha   90.00
_cell.angle_beta   90.00
_cell.angle_gamma   90.00
#
_symmetry.space_group_name_H-M   'P 1'
#
loop_
_entity.id
_entity.type
_entity.pdbx_description
1 polymer ?
#
loop_
_entity_poly.entity_id
_entity_poly.type
_entity_poly.pdbx_seq_one_letter_code
_entity_poly.pdbx_strand_id
1 'polypeptide(L)'
;MGRRATGDDSQTDLLPMAHLRGFGHQVFSSAVDGSSAYITGSWSGILGFTQDTLPFVGPLATVFPSRHRQWVCGGFHGVGMVKAWRAGEMVAQMLLDETLGDEYPESMMVTAARMKALRASLGENSEIAPRL
;
A
#
# COMPACT_ATOMS: atom_id res chain seq x y z
N MET A 1 -27.10 21.79 -1.79
CA MET A 1 -26.27 21.15 -0.76
C MET A 1 -25.27 20.25 -1.48
N GLY A 2 -23.96 20.46 -1.34
CA GLY A 2 -22.93 19.70 -2.07
C GLY A 2 -22.72 18.31 -1.47
N ARG A 3 -22.51 17.30 -2.31
CA ARG A 3 -22.18 15.93 -1.88
C ARG A 3 -20.76 15.90 -1.32
N ARG A 4 -20.55 15.14 -0.24
CA ARG A 4 -19.23 14.87 0.35
C ARG A 4 -18.77 13.46 -0.05
N ALA A 5 -17.58 13.34 -0.62
CA ALA A 5 -16.96 12.03 -0.83
C ALA A 5 -16.43 11.47 0.50
N THR A 6 -16.43 10.15 0.66
CA THR A 6 -15.85 9.48 1.84
C THR A 6 -14.54 8.76 1.49
N GLY A 7 -13.57 8.82 2.40
CA GLY A 7 -12.35 8.01 2.39
C GLY A 7 -12.33 6.97 3.51
N ASP A 8 -13.42 6.86 4.27
CA ASP A 8 -13.66 5.80 5.26
C ASP A 8 -14.07 4.53 4.51
N ASP A 9 -13.20 3.53 4.47
CA ASP A 9 -13.41 2.30 3.71
C ASP A 9 -14.42 1.34 4.36
N SER A 10 -14.91 1.65 5.56
CA SER A 10 -16.10 1.00 6.14
C SER A 10 -17.40 1.40 5.43
N GLN A 11 -17.35 2.43 4.57
CA GLN A 11 -18.48 2.94 3.80
C GLN A 11 -18.17 2.92 2.30
N THR A 12 -19.17 2.64 1.47
CA THR A 12 -19.02 2.72 0.02
C THR A 12 -19.60 4.04 -0.51
N ASP A 13 -18.88 4.69 -1.42
CA ASP A 13 -19.32 5.95 -2.05
C ASP A 13 -20.15 5.67 -3.31
N LEU A 14 -21.31 6.31 -3.44
CA LEU A 14 -22.24 6.10 -4.54
C LEU A 14 -21.63 6.38 -5.93
N LEU A 15 -20.82 7.44 -6.09
CA LEU A 15 -20.36 7.84 -7.43
C LEU A 15 -19.28 6.89 -8.00
N PRO A 16 -18.20 6.56 -7.28
CA PRO A 16 -17.24 5.54 -7.74
C PRO A 16 -17.93 4.21 -7.97
N MET A 17 -18.86 3.83 -7.10
CA MET A 17 -19.63 2.60 -7.26
C MET A 17 -20.44 2.63 -8.56
N ALA A 18 -21.29 3.64 -8.78
CA ALA A 18 -22.10 3.75 -9.99
C ALA A 18 -21.25 3.76 -11.27
N HIS A 19 -20.10 4.44 -11.25
CA HIS A 19 -19.14 4.45 -12.35
C HIS A 19 -18.62 3.04 -12.67
N LEU A 20 -18.11 2.32 -11.68
CA LEU A 20 -17.58 0.96 -11.87
C LEU A 20 -18.67 -0.05 -12.25
N ARG A 21 -19.90 0.11 -11.74
CA ARG A 21 -21.03 -0.77 -12.11
C ARG A 21 -21.33 -0.72 -13.61
N GLY A 22 -21.25 0.46 -14.22
CA GLY A 22 -21.52 0.64 -15.64
C GLY A 22 -20.46 0.01 -16.56
N PHE A 23 -19.23 -0.12 -16.08
CA PHE A 23 -18.10 -0.59 -16.88
C PHE A 23 -18.30 -2.01 -17.41
N GLY A 24 -18.75 -2.95 -16.57
CA GLY A 24 -18.98 -4.33 -17.01
C GLY A 24 -20.00 -4.44 -18.15
N HIS A 25 -21.08 -3.66 -18.08
CA HIS A 25 -22.07 -3.61 -19.16
C HIS A 25 -21.50 -3.00 -20.45
N GLN A 26 -20.67 -1.96 -20.33
CA GLN A 26 -20.04 -1.31 -21.49
C GLN A 26 -19.00 -2.20 -22.18
N VAL A 27 -18.21 -2.95 -21.42
CA VAL A 27 -17.14 -3.80 -21.96
C VAL A 27 -17.65 -5.13 -22.51
N PHE A 28 -18.68 -5.72 -21.89
CA PHE A 28 -19.11 -7.08 -22.21
C PHE A 28 -20.37 -7.19 -23.08
N SER A 29 -20.91 -6.08 -23.63
CA SER A 29 -22.04 -6.01 -24.60
C SER A 29 -23.00 -7.22 -24.55
N SER A 30 -23.92 -7.22 -23.59
CA SER A 30 -24.61 -8.43 -23.13
C SER A 30 -25.69 -8.99 -24.09
N ALA A 31 -25.96 -10.31 -24.06
CA ALA A 31 -27.24 -10.86 -24.56
C ALA A 31 -27.64 -12.21 -23.90
N VAL A 32 -28.05 -12.18 -22.64
CA VAL A 32 -29.11 -13.09 -22.14
C VAL A 32 -30.03 -12.27 -21.23
N ASP A 33 -31.35 -12.37 -21.36
CA ASP A 33 -32.28 -11.70 -20.44
C ASP A 33 -31.99 -12.13 -18.99
N GLY A 34 -31.78 -11.15 -18.09
CA GLY A 34 -31.26 -11.37 -16.73
C GLY A 34 -29.77 -11.02 -16.53
N SER A 35 -29.07 -10.68 -17.60
CA SER A 35 -27.64 -10.30 -17.59
C SER A 35 -27.38 -8.85 -17.17
N SER A 36 -27.68 -8.51 -15.92
CA SER A 36 -26.70 -7.66 -15.23
C SER A 36 -25.44 -8.50 -15.07
N ALA A 37 -24.24 -7.99 -15.37
CA ALA A 37 -23.03 -8.55 -14.80
C ALA A 37 -23.24 -8.54 -13.28
N TYR A 38 -23.72 -9.65 -12.72
CA TYR A 38 -24.33 -9.66 -11.40
C TYR A 38 -23.25 -9.36 -10.38
N ILE A 39 -23.28 -8.16 -9.82
CA ILE A 39 -22.30 -7.71 -8.84
C ILE A 39 -22.61 -8.42 -7.54
N THR A 40 -21.87 -9.50 -7.26
CA THR A 40 -21.97 -10.30 -6.03
C THR A 40 -21.45 -9.54 -4.82
N GLY A 41 -20.56 -8.56 -5.01
CA GLY A 41 -19.98 -7.76 -3.94
C GLY A 41 -19.32 -6.49 -4.45
N SER A 42 -19.26 -5.51 -3.56
CA SER A 42 -18.55 -4.25 -3.77
C SER A 42 -17.89 -3.82 -2.48
N TRP A 43 -16.68 -3.31 -2.59
CA TRP A 43 -15.88 -2.89 -1.45
C TRP A 43 -14.99 -1.72 -1.85
N SER A 44 -14.54 -0.98 -0.85
CA SER A 44 -13.46 0.00 -0.92
C SER A 44 -12.35 -0.44 0.03
N GLY A 45 -11.11 -0.03 -0.24
CA GLY A 45 -10.00 -0.29 0.66
C GLY A 45 -8.98 0.82 0.64
N ILE A 46 -8.32 1.01 1.77
CA ILE A 46 -7.22 1.96 1.93
C ILE A 46 -5.92 1.37 1.37
N LEU A 47 -5.18 2.18 0.63
CA LEU A 47 -3.85 1.84 0.11
C LEU A 47 -2.77 2.62 0.85
N GLY A 48 -1.66 1.94 1.17
CA GLY A 48 -0.46 2.56 1.69
C GLY A 48 0.46 3.01 0.57
N PHE A 49 0.61 4.31 0.39
CA PHE A 49 1.49 4.91 -0.62
C PHE A 49 2.86 5.27 -0.02
N THR A 50 3.90 5.04 -0.81
CA THR A 50 5.27 5.54 -0.61
C THR A 50 5.62 6.48 -1.76
N GLN A 51 6.61 7.35 -1.57
CA GLN A 51 6.97 8.35 -2.58
C GLN A 51 7.57 7.74 -3.87
N ASP A 52 8.11 6.52 -3.79
CA ASP A 52 8.87 5.86 -4.87
C ASP A 52 8.18 4.62 -5.46
N THR A 53 6.91 4.35 -5.11
CA THR A 53 6.14 3.19 -5.60
C THR A 53 6.63 1.81 -5.11
N LEU A 54 7.62 1.79 -4.21
CA LEU A 54 8.21 0.58 -3.63
C LEU A 54 7.83 0.43 -2.16
N PRO A 55 7.60 -0.80 -1.66
CA PRO A 55 7.36 -1.01 -0.24
C PRO A 55 8.57 -0.63 0.60
N PHE A 56 8.33 -0.39 1.88
CA PHE A 56 9.37 -0.32 2.91
C PHE A 56 9.46 -1.67 3.62
N VAL A 57 10.65 -2.25 3.60
CA VAL A 57 10.95 -3.58 4.14
C VAL A 57 12.18 -3.51 5.03
N GLY A 58 12.12 -4.04 6.25
CA GLY A 58 13.27 -4.18 7.13
C GLY A 58 13.16 -3.49 8.49
N PRO A 59 14.27 -3.42 9.25
CA PRO A 59 14.25 -2.95 10.63
C PRO A 59 14.17 -1.43 10.69
N LEU A 60 13.26 -0.90 11.51
CA LEU A 60 13.11 0.56 11.68
C LEU A 60 14.30 1.20 12.39
N ALA A 61 15.11 0.40 13.10
CA ALA A 61 16.36 0.84 13.73
C ALA A 61 17.34 1.51 12.75
N THR A 62 17.30 1.13 11.46
CA THR A 62 18.11 1.72 10.38
C THR A 62 17.86 3.22 10.17
N VAL A 63 16.68 3.69 10.57
CA VAL A 63 16.26 5.10 10.41
C VAL A 63 15.97 5.75 11.76
N PHE A 64 15.49 4.98 12.74
CA PHE A 64 15.13 5.42 14.07
C PHE A 64 15.85 4.55 15.10
N PRO A 65 17.05 4.95 15.57
CA PRO A 65 17.87 4.11 16.47
C PRO A 65 17.15 3.63 17.74
N SER A 66 16.17 4.39 18.24
CA SER A 66 15.36 3.99 19.39
C SER A 66 14.42 2.80 19.14
N ARG A 67 14.11 2.48 17.87
CA ARG A 67 13.12 1.47 17.46
C ARG A 67 13.74 0.11 17.12
N HIS A 68 14.62 -0.38 18.00
CA HIS A 68 15.42 -1.61 17.81
C HIS A 68 14.62 -2.93 17.76
N ARG A 69 13.34 -2.93 18.13
CA ARG A 69 12.46 -4.12 18.06
C ARG A 69 11.27 -3.94 17.11
N GLN A 70 11.32 -2.95 16.23
CA GLN A 70 10.24 -2.65 15.29
C GLN A 70 10.71 -2.82 13.85
N TRP A 71 9.83 -3.38 13.03
CA TRP A 71 10.07 -3.71 11.64
C TRP A 71 8.94 -3.15 10.79
N VAL A 72 9.24 -2.89 9.52
CA VAL A 72 8.25 -2.47 8.53
C VAL A 72 8.23 -3.46 7.37
N CYS A 73 7.02 -3.77 6.92
CA CYS A 73 6.74 -4.50 5.69
C CYS A 73 5.42 -3.94 5.15
N GLY A 74 5.50 -2.85 4.38
CA GLY A 74 4.30 -2.10 4.03
C GLY A 74 4.53 -1.02 2.98
N GLY A 75 3.48 -0.26 2.66
CA GLY A 75 3.53 0.73 1.58
C GLY A 75 3.50 0.07 0.19
N PHE A 76 2.66 -0.94 0.04
CA PHE A 76 2.60 -1.78 -1.15
C PHE A 76 1.88 -1.15 -2.35
N HIS A 77 1.35 0.08 -2.23
CA HIS A 77 0.53 0.73 -3.25
C HIS A 77 -0.67 -0.15 -3.64
N GLY A 78 -1.12 -0.06 -4.91
CA GLY A 78 -2.14 -0.94 -5.49
C GLY A 78 -1.60 -2.27 -6.05
N VAL A 79 -0.33 -2.62 -5.82
CA VAL A 79 0.33 -3.80 -6.42
C VAL A 79 0.88 -4.77 -5.36
N GLY A 80 0.31 -4.75 -4.15
CA GLY A 80 0.81 -5.52 -3.02
C GLY A 80 0.79 -7.02 -3.20
N MET A 81 -0.19 -7.57 -3.90
CA MET A 81 -0.29 -9.02 -4.15
C MET A 81 0.96 -9.60 -4.82
N VAL A 82 1.66 -8.80 -5.64
CA VAL A 82 2.85 -9.25 -6.37
C VAL A 82 4.11 -9.15 -5.48
N LYS A 83 4.15 -8.19 -4.56
CA LYS A 83 5.35 -7.87 -3.77
C LYS A 83 5.33 -8.48 -2.36
N ALA A 84 4.14 -8.71 -1.81
CA ALA A 84 3.95 -9.05 -0.39
C ALA A 84 4.65 -10.34 0.01
N TRP A 85 4.62 -11.37 -0.85
CA TRP A 85 5.29 -12.65 -0.56
C TRP A 85 6.79 -12.46 -0.33
N ARG A 86 7.49 -11.90 -1.33
CA ARG A 86 8.94 -11.67 -1.24
C ARG A 86 9.31 -10.68 -0.15
N ALA A 87 8.53 -9.63 0.05
CA ALA A 87 8.75 -8.68 1.14
C ALA A 87 8.61 -9.34 2.53
N GLY A 88 7.67 -10.28 2.68
CA GLY A 88 7.52 -11.09 3.89
C GLY A 88 8.72 -12.00 4.15
N GLU A 89 9.19 -12.70 3.12
CA GLU A 89 10.40 -13.54 3.21
C GLU A 89 11.63 -12.71 3.61
N MET A 90 11.82 -11.53 3.01
CA MET A 90 12.92 -10.63 3.36
C MET A 90 12.92 -10.29 4.84
N VAL A 91 11.76 -9.91 5.40
CA VAL A 91 11.64 -9.62 6.84
C VAL A 91 11.89 -10.86 7.70
N ALA A 92 11.37 -12.01 7.30
CA ALA A 92 11.57 -13.26 8.04
C ALA A 92 13.05 -13.67 8.11
N GLN A 93 13.76 -13.64 6.99
CA GLN A 93 15.20 -13.95 6.94
C GLN A 93 16.02 -12.98 7.78
N MET A 94 15.76 -11.68 7.65
CA MET A 94 16.44 -10.68 8.48
C MET A 94 16.15 -10.84 9.98
N LEU A 95 14.95 -11.30 10.37
CA LEU A 95 14.62 -11.60 11.77
C LEU A 95 15.35 -12.84 12.31
N LEU A 96 15.74 -13.75 11.42
CA LEU A 96 16.51 -14.96 11.74
C LEU A 96 18.03 -14.70 11.67
N ASP A 97 18.46 -13.45 11.48
CA ASP A 97 19.85 -13.06 11.24
C ASP A 97 20.48 -13.75 10.01
N GLU A 98 19.66 -14.09 9.02
CA GLU A 98 20.11 -14.64 7.74
C GLU A 98 20.48 -13.51 6.76
N THR A 99 21.44 -13.77 5.88
CA THR A 99 21.82 -12.85 4.80
C THR A 99 20.86 -13.00 3.62
N LEU A 100 20.27 -11.89 3.18
CA LEU A 100 19.46 -11.87 1.96
C LEU A 100 20.35 -12.18 0.74
N GLY A 101 19.89 -13.07 -0.13
CA GLY A 101 20.52 -13.34 -1.42
C GLY A 101 20.30 -12.22 -2.45
N ASP A 102 21.07 -12.25 -3.53
CA ASP A 102 21.05 -11.24 -4.61
C ASP A 102 19.69 -11.16 -5.35
N GLU A 103 18.85 -12.20 -5.22
CA GLU A 103 17.51 -12.22 -5.79
C GLU A 103 16.54 -11.24 -5.10
N TYR A 104 16.86 -10.78 -3.88
CA TYR A 104 16.02 -9.86 -3.14
C TYR A 104 16.36 -8.40 -3.49
N PRO A 105 15.37 -7.59 -3.91
CA PRO A 105 15.63 -6.24 -4.36
C PRO A 105 15.91 -5.30 -3.17
N GLU A 106 17.17 -4.85 -3.06
CA GLU A 106 17.58 -3.85 -2.06
C GLU A 106 16.77 -2.54 -2.15
N SER A 107 16.23 -2.21 -3.32
CA SER A 107 15.38 -1.04 -3.52
C SER A 107 14.12 -1.01 -2.62
N MET A 108 13.67 -2.18 -2.11
CA MET A 108 12.57 -2.28 -1.16
C MET A 108 12.98 -2.02 0.29
N MET A 109 14.28 -1.98 0.58
CA MET A 109 14.79 -1.80 1.93
C MET A 109 14.43 -0.43 2.49
N VAL A 110 14.06 -0.39 3.76
CA VAL A 110 13.91 0.87 4.48
C VAL A 110 15.31 1.49 4.69
N THR A 111 15.45 2.74 4.28
CA THR A 111 16.69 3.50 4.41
C THR A 111 16.41 4.93 4.84
N ALA A 112 17.41 5.58 5.44
CA ALA A 112 17.31 6.99 5.85
C ALA A 112 17.02 7.90 4.65
N ALA A 113 17.60 7.61 3.48
CA ALA A 113 17.38 8.36 2.25
C ALA A 113 15.92 8.27 1.78
N ARG A 114 15.35 7.06 1.71
CA ARG A 114 13.95 6.86 1.31
C ARG A 114 12.97 7.48 2.31
N MET A 115 13.26 7.39 3.62
CA MET A 115 12.45 8.05 4.64
C MET A 115 12.50 9.58 4.53
N LYS A 116 13.68 10.16 4.27
CA LYS A 116 13.83 11.59 4.04
C LYS A 116 13.01 12.06 2.83
N ALA A 117 13.04 11.30 1.75
CA ALA A 117 12.29 11.62 0.53
C ALA A 117 10.77 11.53 0.75
N LEU A 118 10.29 10.52 1.49
CA LEU A 118 8.89 10.43 1.91
C LEU A 118 8.45 11.66 2.72
N ARG A 119 9.23 12.06 3.73
CA ARG A 119 8.90 13.25 4.56
C ARG A 119 8.85 14.53 3.74
N ALA A 120 9.81 14.70 2.83
CA ALA A 120 9.81 15.84 1.92
C ALA A 120 8.53 15.89 1.07
N SER A 121 8.03 14.74 0.57
CA SER A 121 6.77 14.70 -0.17
C SER A 121 5.51 15.01 0.66
N LEU A 122 5.58 14.82 1.98
CA LEU A 122 4.49 15.14 2.89
C LEU A 122 4.52 16.61 3.34
N GLY A 123 5.52 17.40 2.90
CA GLY A 123 5.73 18.77 3.40
C GLY A 123 6.24 18.80 4.84
N GLU A 124 6.62 17.66 5.40
CA GLU A 124 7.19 17.54 6.74
C GLU A 124 8.69 17.85 6.71
N ASN A 125 9.02 19.14 6.62
CA ASN A 125 10.40 19.63 6.68
C ASN A 125 10.95 19.73 8.12
N SER A 126 10.72 18.73 8.98
CA SER A 126 11.29 18.72 10.34
C SER A 126 12.28 17.59 10.57
N GLU A 127 13.37 17.93 11.26
CA GLU A 127 14.27 16.98 11.89
C GLU A 127 13.50 15.99 12.77
N ILE A 128 14.04 14.78 12.88
CA ILE A 128 13.43 13.65 13.58
C ILE A 128 13.40 13.94 15.07
N ALA A 129 12.29 14.50 15.57
CA ALA A 129 12.00 14.44 17.01
C ALA A 129 11.55 13.01 17.34
N PRO A 130 12.24 12.30 18.26
CA PRO A 130 11.82 10.97 18.68
C PRO A 130 10.50 11.11 19.44
N ARG A 131 9.38 10.72 18.83
CA ARG A 131 8.17 10.45 19.60
C ARG A 131 8.25 9.01 20.10
N LEU A 132 8.32 8.94 21.43
CA LEU A 132 8.39 7.76 22.30
C LEU A 132 7.47 6.63 21.86
#